data_AF-A0A9D7QHV7-F1
#
_entry.id   AF-A0A9D7QHV7-F1
#
_cell.length_a   1.000
_cell.length_b   1.000
_cell.length_c   1.000
_cell.angle_alpha   90.00
_cell.angle_beta   90.00
_cell.angle_gamma   90.00
#
_symmetry.space_group_name_H-M   'P 1'
#
loop_
_entity.id
_entity.type
_entity.pdbx_description
1 polymer ?
#
loop_
_entity_poly.entity_id
_entity_poly.type
_entity_poly.pdbx_seq_one_letter_code
_entity_poly.pdbx_strand_id
1 'polypeptide(L)'
;MSGSSTSSGVLSHKKRQTLTRLSALSLVPMLPTQVLASAIHALPRAALIIGNSAYPDSPLTNPVNDANAIAGELKRLGFSVDLQINAGHATMNEAVHNFGTNLTRSRAVGLFYFAGHGLQLDWRNFLVPVDVRLDQADDVPRQTVDLGNLLNSLGRAGNAMNIVVLDACRDNPFGSEHKTGRGLSQMDAPISTLLAYATAPGNVASDGTGKNGLYTENFLKEMVAPEARIEDVFKRVRLAVRRSSQGQQIPWESTSLEEDFYFIPPAEMRKRSQDELDRLFAQELAQWESARKANEPGPLVAYLRAYPSGQFSELAQTTLDQLLAKQGERKISIANTEKNPFTKGTASAGEFRVGDRYLYRVIDLLTGIQSREFTRVVTEITDNEVIFNKGAEITDILGNPRKLANGRILGPNQTYASEYSLGKTWSTRFETTYPDGTTSVIEREFKVVAKEAITVPAGTFDTFRIESFGRRLGFSTRIEHTYWMAPGKIARHIAYNAMERRRNFSFVNTERFELVSFTPGS
;
A
#
# COMPACT_ATOMS: atom_id res chain seq x y z
N MET A 1 -72.92 32.34 -26.81
CA MET A 1 -72.17 31.12 -27.18
C MET A 1 -70.69 31.48 -27.22
N SER A 2 -69.87 30.61 -26.64
CA SER A 2 -68.51 30.81 -26.13
C SER A 2 -67.46 31.25 -27.15
N GLY A 3 -66.59 32.19 -26.75
CA GLY A 3 -65.37 32.56 -27.47
C GLY A 3 -64.52 33.61 -26.72
N SER A 4 -63.66 33.11 -25.82
CA SER A 4 -62.38 33.66 -25.30
C SER A 4 -62.09 35.19 -25.29
N SER A 5 -62.02 35.72 -24.07
CA SER A 5 -61.29 36.88 -23.52
C SER A 5 -59.76 36.71 -23.64
N THR A 6 -58.83 37.68 -23.61
CA THR A 6 -58.71 39.15 -23.34
C THR A 6 -57.21 39.49 -23.58
N SER A 7 -56.79 40.47 -24.39
CA SER A 7 -56.46 41.89 -24.05
C SER A 7 -55.77 42.06 -22.68
N SER A 8 -54.58 42.65 -22.46
CA SER A 8 -54.05 43.98 -22.85
C SER A 8 -52.60 44.07 -22.28
N GLY A 9 -51.60 44.64 -22.98
CA GLY A 9 -51.19 46.07 -22.93
C GLY A 9 -49.89 46.26 -22.09
N VAL A 10 -48.94 47.18 -22.30
CA VAL A 10 -48.70 48.33 -23.19
C VAL A 10 -47.19 48.74 -23.09
N LEU A 11 -46.59 49.18 -24.22
CA LEU A 11 -45.51 50.16 -24.55
C LEU A 11 -44.77 50.97 -23.44
N SER A 12 -43.62 51.66 -23.59
CA SER A 12 -42.45 51.72 -24.50
C SER A 12 -41.41 52.75 -23.96
N HIS A 13 -40.17 52.68 -24.48
CA HIS A 13 -39.19 53.77 -24.77
C HIS A 13 -38.37 54.53 -23.68
N LYS A 14 -37.03 54.41 -23.81
CA LYS A 14 -35.93 55.45 -23.89
C LYS A 14 -34.60 54.75 -23.51
N LYS A 15 -33.39 54.98 -24.03
CA LYS A 15 -32.70 56.10 -24.72
C LYS A 15 -31.43 55.57 -25.43
N ARG A 16 -30.90 56.37 -26.37
CA ARG A 16 -29.71 56.18 -27.23
C ARG A 16 -28.35 56.45 -26.54
N GLN A 17 -27.32 55.79 -27.09
CA GLN A 17 -25.94 56.26 -27.42
C GLN A 17 -24.75 56.14 -26.43
N THR A 18 -23.81 55.28 -26.87
CA THR A 18 -22.31 55.37 -26.96
C THR A 18 -21.44 55.61 -25.72
N LEU A 19 -20.46 54.72 -25.51
CA LEU A 19 -19.02 55.04 -25.33
C LEU A 19 -18.15 53.76 -25.35
N THR A 20 -17.26 53.72 -26.34
CA THR A 20 -15.85 53.25 -26.32
C THR A 20 -15.47 52.15 -25.33
N ARG A 21 -15.21 50.93 -25.82
CA ARG A 21 -14.41 49.94 -25.07
C ARG A 21 -12.98 49.95 -25.58
N LEU A 22 -12.09 50.52 -24.76
CA LEU A 22 -10.64 50.40 -24.89
C LEU A 22 -10.23 48.93 -24.95
N SER A 23 -9.36 48.64 -25.90
CA SER A 23 -8.49 47.48 -25.93
C SER A 23 -7.57 47.52 -24.70
N ALA A 24 -7.84 46.66 -23.71
CA ALA A 24 -6.84 46.30 -22.71
C ALA A 24 -6.30 44.93 -23.09
N LEU A 25 -5.12 44.91 -23.71
CA LEU A 25 -4.24 43.74 -23.68
C LEU A 25 -3.95 43.45 -22.20
N SER A 26 -4.71 42.55 -21.60
CA SER A 26 -4.33 41.94 -20.34
C SER A 26 -3.11 41.06 -20.62
N LEU A 27 -1.91 41.59 -20.43
CA LEU A 27 -0.75 40.79 -20.10
C LEU A 27 -1.14 39.99 -18.85
N VAL A 28 -1.50 38.73 -19.03
CA VAL A 28 -1.46 37.77 -17.92
C VAL A 28 0.04 37.61 -17.64
N PRO A 29 0.55 38.03 -16.47
CA PRO A 29 1.92 37.67 -16.13
C PRO A 29 1.97 36.14 -16.16
N MET A 30 2.84 35.58 -17.00
CA MET A 30 3.28 34.19 -16.84
C MET A 30 3.86 34.12 -15.43
N LEU A 31 3.03 33.70 -14.47
CA LEU A 31 3.50 33.35 -13.15
C LEU A 31 4.54 32.25 -13.38
N PRO A 32 5.79 32.43 -12.88
CA PRO A 32 6.77 31.36 -12.93
C PRO A 32 6.12 30.14 -12.31
N THR A 33 6.23 29.01 -13.00
CA THR A 33 5.72 27.72 -12.57
C THR A 33 6.31 27.46 -11.19
N GLN A 34 5.53 27.72 -10.14
CA GLN A 34 6.01 27.60 -8.77
C GLN A 34 6.41 26.14 -8.57
N VAL A 35 7.69 25.93 -8.26
CA VAL A 35 8.21 24.66 -7.77
C VAL A 35 7.42 24.34 -6.51
N LEU A 36 6.48 23.40 -6.60
CA LEU A 36 5.77 22.90 -5.43
C LEU A 36 6.75 21.97 -4.70
N ALA A 37 7.66 22.54 -3.89
CA ALA A 37 8.31 21.74 -2.86
C ALA A 37 7.19 21.08 -2.04
N SER A 38 7.16 19.75 -2.01
CA SER A 38 6.14 19.03 -1.23
C SER A 38 6.22 19.53 0.21
N ALA A 39 5.09 19.97 0.77
CA ALA A 39 5.03 20.66 2.06
C ALA A 39 5.73 19.86 3.17
N ILE A 40 5.67 18.52 3.08
CA ILE A 40 6.32 17.61 4.02
C ILE A 40 7.86 17.70 4.04
N HIS A 41 8.49 18.05 2.92
CA HIS A 41 9.96 18.15 2.84
C HIS A 41 10.49 19.45 3.43
N ALA A 42 9.63 20.45 3.59
CA ALA A 42 9.95 21.69 4.28
C ALA A 42 9.79 21.58 5.81
N LEU A 43 9.17 20.51 6.31
CA LEU A 43 8.97 20.31 7.75
C LEU A 43 10.29 19.93 8.44
N PRO A 44 10.47 20.30 9.72
CA PRO A 44 11.56 19.77 10.53
C PRO A 44 11.53 18.24 10.56
N ARG A 45 12.68 17.62 10.79
CA ARG A 45 12.83 16.15 10.85
C ARG A 45 13.37 15.78 12.22
N ALA A 46 12.69 14.89 12.95
CA ALA A 46 13.10 14.45 14.28
C ALA A 46 13.13 12.92 14.33
N ALA A 47 14.17 12.35 14.93
CA ALA A 47 14.29 10.92 15.11
C ALA A 47 14.62 10.53 16.55
N LEU A 48 13.99 9.46 17.03
CA LEU A 48 14.39 8.74 18.25
C LEU A 48 14.89 7.36 17.84
N ILE A 49 16.10 7.04 18.25
CA ILE A 49 16.80 5.80 17.89
C ILE A 49 17.23 5.12 19.18
N ILE A 50 16.84 3.86 19.34
CA ILE A 50 17.19 3.06 20.51
C ILE A 50 17.88 1.78 20.05
N GLY A 51 19.07 1.51 20.57
CA GLY A 51 19.84 0.29 20.28
C GLY A 51 20.27 -0.40 21.57
N ASN A 52 19.70 -1.58 21.84
CA ASN A 52 19.98 -2.34 23.06
C ASN A 52 20.66 -3.67 22.73
N SER A 53 21.88 -3.86 23.22
CA SER A 53 22.71 -5.07 23.05
C SER A 53 23.10 -5.70 24.38
N ALA A 54 23.39 -4.89 25.41
CA ALA A 54 24.03 -5.33 26.65
C ALA A 54 23.04 -5.93 27.67
N TYR A 55 22.20 -6.87 27.22
CA TYR A 55 21.32 -7.63 28.09
C TYR A 55 22.15 -8.62 28.93
N PRO A 56 21.94 -8.69 30.26
CA PRO A 56 22.71 -9.58 31.12
C PRO A 56 22.64 -11.06 30.72
N ASP A 57 21.45 -11.56 30.37
CA ASP A 57 21.22 -13.00 30.15
C ASP A 57 21.24 -13.42 28.68
N SER A 58 20.95 -12.51 27.75
CA SER A 58 20.88 -12.79 26.30
C SER A 58 21.39 -11.59 25.49
N PRO A 59 22.71 -11.32 25.50
CA PRO A 59 23.29 -10.19 24.79
C PRO A 59 23.15 -10.33 23.28
N LEU A 60 22.93 -9.20 22.59
CA LEU A 60 22.82 -9.14 21.13
C LEU A 60 24.04 -8.44 20.52
N THR A 61 24.52 -8.93 19.37
CA THR A 61 25.78 -8.46 18.78
C THR A 61 25.65 -7.09 18.11
N ASN A 62 24.60 -6.88 17.30
CA ASN A 62 24.52 -5.75 16.37
C ASN A 62 23.63 -4.55 16.74
N PRO A 63 22.64 -4.61 17.64
CA PRO A 63 21.73 -3.47 17.87
C PRO A 63 22.38 -2.11 18.17
N VAL A 64 23.47 -2.09 18.95
CA VAL A 64 24.25 -0.86 19.20
C VAL A 64 24.88 -0.33 17.91
N ASN A 65 25.47 -1.20 17.09
CA ASN A 65 26.08 -0.82 15.82
C ASN A 65 25.01 -0.30 14.84
N ASP A 66 23.88 -0.99 14.78
CA ASP A 66 22.74 -0.64 13.95
C ASP A 66 22.19 0.74 14.30
N ALA A 67 21.93 0.99 15.58
CA ALA A 67 21.44 2.28 16.06
C ALA A 67 22.44 3.42 15.79
N ASN A 68 23.74 3.19 16.00
CA ASN A 68 24.77 4.19 15.67
C ASN A 68 24.84 4.48 14.16
N ALA A 69 24.74 3.45 13.32
CA ALA A 69 24.79 3.62 11.87
C ALA A 69 23.57 4.39 11.34
N ILE A 70 22.36 4.03 11.80
CA ILE A 70 21.11 4.73 11.46
C ILE A 70 21.15 6.17 11.97
N ALA A 71 21.64 6.42 13.20
CA ALA A 71 21.80 7.76 13.73
C ALA A 71 22.74 8.62 12.89
N GLY A 72 23.88 8.07 12.49
CA GLY A 72 24.85 8.76 11.66
C GLY A 72 24.32 9.10 10.27
N GLU A 73 23.54 8.20 9.65
CA GLU A 73 22.92 8.46 8.35
C GLU A 73 21.78 9.49 8.45
N LEU A 74 20.87 9.33 9.41
CA LEU A 74 19.75 10.27 9.59
C LEU A 74 20.23 11.69 9.92
N LYS A 75 21.30 11.85 10.71
CA LYS A 75 21.94 13.16 10.93
C LYS A 75 22.42 13.79 9.62
N ARG A 76 23.08 13.01 8.74
CA ARG A 76 23.52 13.47 7.41
C ARG A 76 22.33 13.85 6.51
N LEU A 77 21.19 13.18 6.69
CA LEU A 77 19.94 13.44 5.98
C LEU A 77 19.07 14.55 6.63
N GLY A 78 19.62 15.27 7.62
CA GLY A 78 19.00 16.46 8.21
C GLY A 78 18.00 16.19 9.34
N PHE A 79 17.98 14.98 9.92
CA PHE A 79 17.20 14.72 11.14
C PHE A 79 17.91 15.25 12.38
N SER A 80 17.13 15.86 13.28
CA SER A 80 17.51 16.02 14.68
C SER A 80 17.36 14.67 15.38
N VAL A 81 18.48 14.03 15.72
CA VAL A 81 18.51 12.67 16.25
C VAL A 81 18.75 12.64 17.75
N ASP A 82 17.84 12.00 18.48
CA ASP A 82 18.00 11.51 19.85
C ASP A 82 18.40 10.02 19.79
N LEU A 83 19.58 9.68 20.33
CA LEU A 83 20.15 8.33 20.28
C LEU A 83 20.32 7.80 21.70
N GLN A 84 19.70 6.66 21.98
CA GLN A 84 19.77 5.94 23.24
C GLN A 84 20.41 4.57 23.02
N ILE A 85 21.48 4.27 23.75
CA ILE A 85 22.22 3.01 23.63
C ILE A 85 22.21 2.28 24.95
N ASN A 86 21.87 0.98 24.92
CA ASN A 86 21.74 0.13 26.11
C ASN A 86 20.91 0.82 27.20
N ALA A 87 19.73 1.32 26.80
CA ALA A 87 18.87 2.11 27.66
C ALA A 87 18.07 1.21 28.59
N GLY A 88 17.98 1.62 29.85
CA GLY A 88 17.11 1.02 30.85
C GLY A 88 15.65 1.49 30.73
N HIS A 89 14.76 0.87 31.50
CA HIS A 89 13.31 1.07 31.40
C HIS A 89 12.90 2.54 31.58
N ALA A 90 13.47 3.23 32.57
CA ALA A 90 13.17 4.63 32.85
C ALA A 90 13.58 5.55 31.68
N THR A 91 14.81 5.38 31.18
CA THR A 91 15.36 6.16 30.07
C THR A 91 14.56 5.96 28.79
N MET A 92 14.18 4.72 28.47
CA MET A 92 13.37 4.46 27.27
C MET A 92 12.00 5.12 27.34
N ASN A 93 11.30 5.02 28.49
CA ASN A 93 10.00 5.67 28.66
C ASN A 93 10.10 7.20 28.57
N GLU A 94 11.11 7.80 29.18
CA GLU A 94 11.37 9.24 29.11
C GLU A 94 11.65 9.67 27.67
N ALA A 95 12.51 8.94 26.94
CA ALA A 95 12.84 9.24 25.55
C ALA A 95 11.60 9.18 24.65
N VAL A 96 10.76 8.13 24.80
CA VAL A 96 9.49 8.00 24.05
C VAL A 96 8.54 9.16 24.36
N HIS A 97 8.41 9.55 25.63
CA HIS A 97 7.58 10.67 26.05
C HIS A 97 8.08 12.01 25.46
N ASN A 98 9.38 12.26 25.57
CA ASN A 98 10.02 13.47 25.06
C ASN A 98 9.92 13.55 23.53
N PHE A 99 10.07 12.43 22.83
CA PHE A 99 9.90 12.36 21.39
C PHE A 99 8.47 12.75 20.97
N GLY A 100 7.44 12.16 21.58
CA GLY A 100 6.05 12.52 21.31
C GLY A 100 5.73 14.00 21.60
N THR A 101 6.27 14.54 22.69
CA THR A 101 6.14 15.95 23.04
C THR A 101 6.82 16.86 22.02
N ASN A 102 8.02 16.50 21.56
CA ASN A 102 8.74 17.22 20.52
C ASN A 102 7.97 17.24 19.21
N LEU A 103 7.44 16.10 18.75
CA LEU A 103 6.64 16.02 17.53
C LEU A 103 5.38 16.89 17.60
N THR A 104 4.70 16.89 18.75
CA THR A 104 3.52 17.74 18.98
C THR A 104 3.85 19.24 18.83
N ARG A 105 5.00 19.67 19.36
CA ARG A 105 5.44 21.07 19.36
C ARG A 105 6.00 21.52 18.01
N SER A 106 6.86 20.70 17.40
CA SER A 106 7.61 21.04 16.19
C SER A 106 6.87 20.71 14.90
N ARG A 107 5.86 19.83 14.95
CA ARG A 107 5.19 19.22 13.79
C ARG A 107 6.16 18.53 12.83
N ALA A 108 7.31 18.10 13.34
CA ALA A 108 8.34 17.44 12.56
C ALA A 108 7.84 16.12 11.93
N VAL A 109 8.43 15.71 10.81
CA VAL A 109 8.39 14.32 10.38
C VAL A 109 9.12 13.48 11.43
N GLY A 110 8.43 12.52 12.02
CA GLY A 110 8.96 11.68 13.08
C GLY A 110 9.51 10.37 12.54
N LEU A 111 10.72 9.98 12.97
CA LEU A 111 11.25 8.64 12.74
C LEU A 111 11.62 7.97 14.06
N PHE A 112 10.98 6.86 14.38
CA PHE A 112 11.37 5.99 15.50
C PHE A 112 12.08 4.75 14.96
N TYR A 113 13.24 4.44 15.51
CA TYR A 113 14.00 3.23 15.19
C TYR A 113 14.34 2.49 16.48
N PHE A 114 14.04 1.19 16.53
CA PHE A 114 14.46 0.31 17.63
C PHE A 114 15.17 -0.91 17.09
N ALA A 115 16.35 -1.21 17.64
CA ALA A 115 17.03 -2.48 17.52
C ALA A 115 17.28 -3.09 18.90
N GLY A 116 16.98 -4.38 19.07
CA GLY A 116 17.14 -5.09 20.33
C GLY A 116 16.12 -6.22 20.53
N HIS A 117 15.97 -6.69 21.76
CA HIS A 117 14.93 -7.66 22.08
C HIS A 117 13.54 -7.02 22.06
N GLY A 118 12.59 -7.71 21.42
CA GLY A 118 11.16 -7.40 21.49
C GLY A 118 10.37 -8.59 22.03
N LEU A 119 9.21 -8.36 22.64
CA LEU A 119 8.34 -9.44 23.11
C LEU A 119 6.86 -9.15 22.85
N GLN A 120 6.05 -10.21 22.83
CA GLN A 120 4.61 -10.18 22.55
C GLN A 120 3.90 -10.82 23.72
N LEU A 121 2.94 -10.09 24.27
CA LEU A 121 2.00 -10.60 25.26
C LEU A 121 0.61 -10.07 24.90
N ASP A 122 -0.38 -10.97 24.81
CA ASP A 122 -1.77 -10.63 24.50
C ASP A 122 -1.93 -9.71 23.28
N TRP A 123 -1.23 -10.05 22.19
CA TRP A 123 -1.19 -9.31 20.93
C TRP A 123 -0.53 -7.92 20.98
N ARG A 124 -0.06 -7.45 22.14
CA ARG A 124 0.72 -6.23 22.29
C ARG A 124 2.20 -6.50 22.08
N ASN A 125 2.90 -5.50 21.60
CA ASN A 125 4.34 -5.54 21.35
C ASN A 125 5.06 -4.68 22.37
N PHE A 126 6.09 -5.23 23.00
CA PHE A 126 6.90 -4.51 23.97
C PHE A 126 8.37 -4.53 23.57
N LEU A 127 9.04 -3.40 23.79
CA LEU A 127 10.47 -3.20 23.57
C LEU A 127 11.20 -3.44 24.88
N VAL A 128 12.24 -4.28 24.86
CA VAL A 128 12.90 -4.78 26.07
C VAL A 128 14.10 -3.90 26.45
N PRO A 129 14.09 -3.27 27.64
CA PRO A 129 15.23 -2.54 28.18
C PRO A 129 16.38 -3.45 28.63
N VAL A 130 17.61 -2.94 28.73
CA VAL A 130 18.75 -3.77 29.16
C VAL A 130 18.74 -4.12 30.65
N ASP A 131 18.01 -3.38 31.47
CA ASP A 131 17.88 -3.57 32.93
C ASP A 131 16.66 -4.41 33.32
N VAL A 132 16.02 -5.07 32.34
CA VAL A 132 14.81 -5.88 32.54
C VAL A 132 15.06 -7.05 33.50
N ARG A 133 14.06 -7.38 34.33
CA ARG A 133 14.04 -8.58 35.19
C ARG A 133 12.70 -9.29 35.06
N LEU A 134 12.65 -10.28 34.17
CA LEU A 134 11.41 -10.95 33.81
C LEU A 134 11.30 -12.31 34.50
N ASP A 135 10.60 -12.37 35.63
CA ASP A 135 10.39 -13.63 36.37
C ASP A 135 9.06 -14.30 35.99
N GLN A 136 8.02 -13.50 35.72
CA GLN A 136 6.68 -13.95 35.33
C GLN A 136 6.08 -13.08 34.22
N ALA A 137 5.05 -13.58 33.53
CA ALA A 137 4.39 -12.85 32.44
C ALA A 137 3.87 -11.46 32.87
N ASP A 138 3.39 -11.30 34.10
CA ASP A 138 2.90 -10.03 34.64
C ASP A 138 3.99 -8.95 34.80
N ASP A 139 5.26 -9.34 34.79
CA ASP A 139 6.38 -8.38 34.82
C ASP A 139 6.55 -7.66 33.49
N VAL A 140 6.12 -8.28 32.39
CA VAL A 140 6.26 -7.73 31.04
C VAL A 140 5.70 -6.31 30.97
N PRO A 141 4.42 -6.03 31.28
CA PRO A 141 3.89 -4.68 31.11
C PRO A 141 4.46 -3.67 32.12
N ARG A 142 5.10 -4.14 33.20
CA ARG A 142 5.67 -3.30 34.26
C ARG A 142 7.13 -2.90 34.01
N GLN A 143 7.89 -3.76 33.35
CA GLN A 143 9.35 -3.63 33.22
C GLN A 143 9.81 -3.39 31.78
N THR A 144 8.87 -3.30 30.82
CA THR A 144 9.17 -3.12 29.40
C THR A 144 8.34 -1.99 28.81
N VAL A 145 8.73 -1.50 27.64
CA VAL A 145 8.07 -0.36 27.01
C VAL A 145 7.04 -0.85 25.99
N ASP A 146 5.76 -0.60 26.25
CA ASP A 146 4.70 -0.94 25.30
C ASP A 146 4.74 -0.04 24.06
N LEU A 147 4.90 -0.66 22.89
CA LEU A 147 4.90 0.02 21.60
C LEU A 147 3.55 0.71 21.31
N GLY A 148 2.45 0.19 21.87
CA GLY A 148 1.14 0.83 21.78
C GLY A 148 1.14 2.25 22.39
N ASN A 149 1.91 2.50 23.44
CA ASN A 149 2.04 3.83 24.03
C ASN A 149 2.75 4.81 23.09
N LEU A 150 3.81 4.35 22.40
CA LEU A 150 4.46 5.13 21.34
C LEU A 150 3.45 5.46 20.23
N LEU A 151 2.79 4.45 19.64
CA LEU A 151 1.83 4.65 18.55
C LEU A 151 0.70 5.61 18.94
N ASN A 152 0.15 5.46 20.15
CA ASN A 152 -0.86 6.39 20.67
C ASN A 152 -0.31 7.82 20.81
N SER A 153 0.94 7.97 21.22
CA SER A 153 1.60 9.28 21.30
C SER A 153 1.81 9.90 19.92
N LEU A 154 2.20 9.12 18.91
CA LEU A 154 2.34 9.57 17.53
C LEU A 154 1.00 10.03 16.95
N GLY A 155 -0.08 9.25 17.20
CA GLY A 155 -1.43 9.62 16.80
C GLY A 155 -1.91 10.94 17.43
N ARG A 156 -1.58 11.19 18.70
CA ARG A 156 -1.89 12.46 19.38
C ARG A 156 -1.04 13.63 18.90
N ALA A 157 0.20 13.39 18.46
CA ALA A 157 1.10 14.44 18.01
C ALA A 157 0.56 15.18 16.77
N GLY A 158 -0.20 14.47 15.91
CA GLY A 158 -0.87 15.06 14.75
C GLY A 158 0.09 15.79 13.81
N ASN A 159 1.34 15.31 13.75
CA ASN A 159 2.35 15.73 12.78
C ASN A 159 2.07 15.06 11.41
N ALA A 160 2.65 15.61 10.35
CA ALA A 160 2.29 15.21 8.99
C ALA A 160 2.64 13.75 8.66
N MET A 161 3.67 13.19 9.31
CA MET A 161 4.12 11.83 9.04
C MET A 161 4.98 11.24 10.16
N ASN A 162 4.77 9.95 10.41
CA ASN A 162 5.59 9.14 11.30
C ASN A 162 6.11 7.89 10.57
N ILE A 163 7.37 7.53 10.82
CA ILE A 163 8.02 6.32 10.31
C ILE A 163 8.50 5.54 11.54
N VAL A 164 8.04 4.31 11.72
CA VAL A 164 8.39 3.45 12.85
C VAL A 164 9.07 2.21 12.30
N VAL A 165 10.32 1.98 12.67
CA VAL A 165 11.15 0.86 12.19
C VAL A 165 11.57 0.00 13.36
N LEU A 166 11.24 -1.29 13.30
CA LEU A 166 11.47 -2.25 14.36
C LEU A 166 12.38 -3.38 13.86
N ASP A 167 13.67 -3.29 14.18
CA ASP A 167 14.67 -4.34 13.98
C ASP A 167 14.84 -5.15 15.26
N ALA A 168 13.74 -5.79 15.68
CA ALA A 168 13.67 -6.53 16.92
C ALA A 168 13.79 -8.04 16.70
N CYS A 169 14.78 -8.64 17.34
CA CYS A 169 14.95 -10.10 17.43
C CYS A 169 14.28 -10.63 18.70
N ARG A 170 14.11 -11.95 18.79
CA ARG A 170 13.51 -12.59 19.97
C ARG A 170 14.17 -13.90 20.35
N ASP A 171 14.42 -14.00 21.65
CA ASP A 171 14.24 -15.20 22.44
C ASP A 171 13.14 -14.95 23.49
N ASN A 172 12.22 -15.89 23.69
CA ASN A 172 11.22 -15.81 24.77
C ASN A 172 11.88 -16.19 26.11
N PRO A 173 12.02 -15.28 27.09
CA PRO A 173 12.69 -15.59 28.35
C PRO A 173 11.85 -16.48 29.28
N PHE A 174 10.54 -16.65 29.03
CA PHE A 174 9.61 -17.37 29.92
C PHE A 174 9.37 -18.85 29.58
N GLY A 175 10.18 -19.43 28.69
CA GLY A 175 9.99 -20.81 28.22
C GLY A 175 8.68 -21.02 27.44
N SER A 176 8.44 -22.26 26.98
CA SER A 176 7.33 -22.63 26.10
C SER A 176 5.94 -22.70 26.78
N GLU A 177 5.87 -22.51 28.10
CA GLU A 177 4.63 -22.69 28.88
C GLU A 177 3.67 -21.50 28.76
N HIS A 178 4.20 -20.29 28.52
CA HIS A 178 3.41 -19.12 28.21
C HIS A 178 3.17 -19.07 26.70
N LYS A 179 1.90 -19.03 26.27
CA LYS A 179 1.48 -18.91 24.86
C LYS A 179 1.80 -17.52 24.29
N THR A 180 3.06 -17.09 24.35
CA THR A 180 3.54 -15.90 23.66
C THR A 180 3.66 -16.23 22.16
N GLY A 181 3.22 -15.31 21.31
CA GLY A 181 3.37 -15.47 19.87
C GLY A 181 4.85 -15.41 19.47
N ARG A 182 5.24 -16.20 18.46
CA ARG A 182 6.55 -16.02 17.80
C ARG A 182 6.55 -14.67 17.08
N GLY A 183 7.67 -13.92 17.12
CA GLY A 183 7.78 -12.61 16.47
C GLY A 183 6.87 -11.51 17.06
N LEU A 184 6.96 -10.31 16.51
CA LEU A 184 6.05 -9.21 16.86
C LEU A 184 4.64 -9.47 16.30
N SER A 185 3.61 -9.08 17.05
CA SER A 185 2.24 -9.03 16.54
C SER A 185 2.13 -7.97 15.44
N GLN A 186 1.27 -8.23 14.47
CA GLN A 186 0.80 -7.16 13.61
C GLN A 186 -0.03 -6.15 14.41
N MET A 187 0.19 -4.87 14.15
CA MET A 187 -0.60 -3.76 14.71
C MET A 187 -0.90 -2.76 13.60
N ASP A 188 -2.07 -2.14 13.65
CA ASP A 188 -2.42 -1.03 12.78
C ASP A 188 -1.78 0.25 13.33
N ALA A 189 -1.09 0.98 12.47
CA ALA A 189 -0.52 2.27 12.81
C ALA A 189 -1.60 3.38 12.74
N PRO A 190 -1.47 4.47 13.49
CA PRO A 190 -2.35 5.62 13.32
C PRO A 190 -2.22 6.20 11.90
N ILE A 191 -3.14 7.08 11.50
CA ILE A 191 -3.10 7.77 10.20
C ILE A 191 -1.75 8.49 10.05
N SER A 192 -1.26 8.60 8.81
CA SER A 192 0.03 9.21 8.49
C SER A 192 1.22 8.49 9.13
N THR A 193 1.13 7.18 9.33
CA THR A 193 2.22 6.39 9.90
C THR A 193 2.58 5.20 9.01
N LEU A 194 3.87 5.04 8.75
CA LEU A 194 4.45 3.82 8.20
C LEU A 194 5.09 3.03 9.34
N LEU A 195 4.71 1.76 9.47
CA LEU A 195 5.25 0.84 10.45
C LEU A 195 5.94 -0.32 9.72
N ALA A 196 7.25 -0.41 9.87
CA ALA A 196 8.11 -1.40 9.24
C ALA A 196 8.74 -2.33 10.28
N TYR A 197 8.73 -3.62 9.98
CA TYR A 197 9.28 -4.70 10.78
C TYR A 197 10.41 -5.36 10.00
N ALA A 198 11.51 -5.71 10.66
CA ALA A 198 12.63 -6.41 10.04
C ALA A 198 12.27 -7.82 9.53
N THR A 199 11.15 -8.38 9.99
CA THR A 199 10.63 -9.69 9.57
C THR A 199 9.09 -9.70 9.67
N ALA A 200 8.45 -10.64 9.01
CA ALA A 200 6.99 -10.76 9.00
C ALA A 200 6.45 -11.08 10.39
N PRO A 201 5.27 -10.56 10.77
CA PRO A 201 4.60 -10.93 12.02
C PRO A 201 4.55 -12.45 12.19
N GLY A 202 4.90 -12.98 13.36
CA GLY A 202 5.04 -14.42 13.54
C GLY A 202 6.46 -14.98 13.39
N ASN A 203 7.41 -14.22 12.79
CA ASN A 203 8.75 -14.69 12.42
C ASN A 203 9.86 -13.92 13.16
N VAL A 204 11.11 -14.35 12.96
CA VAL A 204 12.30 -13.82 13.64
C VAL A 204 13.23 -13.14 12.62
N ALA A 205 13.86 -12.05 13.02
CA ALA A 205 14.90 -11.38 12.25
C ALA A 205 16.27 -11.98 12.62
N SER A 206 17.19 -12.03 11.67
CA SER A 206 18.56 -12.45 11.96
C SER A 206 19.37 -11.24 12.45
N ASP A 207 20.08 -11.42 13.56
CA ASP A 207 21.10 -10.46 14.02
C ASP A 207 22.22 -10.26 12.99
N GLY A 208 22.37 -11.16 12.01
CA GLY A 208 23.43 -11.13 11.01
C GLY A 208 24.82 -11.46 11.58
N THR A 209 25.79 -11.66 10.70
CA THR A 209 27.21 -11.91 11.04
C THR A 209 28.14 -10.76 10.65
N GLY A 210 27.58 -9.72 10.01
CA GLY A 210 28.30 -8.54 9.56
C GLY A 210 28.41 -7.46 10.63
N LYS A 211 28.84 -6.26 10.21
CA LYS A 211 28.96 -5.07 11.07
C LYS A 211 27.60 -4.60 11.63
N ASN A 212 26.53 -4.88 10.90
CA ASN A 212 25.15 -4.50 11.20
C ASN A 212 24.24 -5.72 10.97
N GLY A 213 23.03 -5.69 11.53
CA GLY A 213 21.97 -6.64 11.23
C GLY A 213 21.57 -6.63 9.75
N LEU A 214 21.07 -7.76 9.23
CA LEU A 214 20.76 -7.91 7.81
C LEU A 214 19.74 -6.88 7.33
N TYR A 215 18.73 -6.58 8.15
CA TYR A 215 17.72 -5.60 7.82
C TYR A 215 18.31 -4.19 7.81
N THR A 216 18.99 -3.78 8.88
CA THR A 216 19.66 -2.49 8.99
C THR A 216 20.66 -2.22 7.88
N GLU A 217 21.48 -3.22 7.51
CA GLU A 217 22.45 -3.07 6.43
C GLU A 217 21.77 -2.71 5.11
N ASN A 218 20.66 -3.37 4.78
CA ASN A 218 19.92 -3.07 3.56
C ASN A 218 19.13 -1.75 3.68
N PHE A 219 18.61 -1.42 4.87
CA PHE A 219 17.91 -0.15 5.08
C PHE A 219 18.84 1.05 4.90
N LEU A 220 20.06 1.01 5.44
CA LEU A 220 21.07 2.05 5.25
C LEU A 220 21.41 2.26 3.77
N LYS A 221 21.53 1.18 2.99
CA LYS A 221 21.82 1.25 1.54
C LYS A 221 20.70 1.93 0.75
N GLU A 222 19.45 1.60 1.05
CA GLU A 222 18.31 2.14 0.31
C GLU A 222 17.88 3.53 0.81
N MET A 223 18.16 3.89 2.06
CA MET A 223 17.84 5.21 2.63
C MET A 223 18.55 6.36 1.90
N VAL A 224 19.73 6.10 1.34
CA VAL A 224 20.52 7.08 0.58
C VAL A 224 20.24 7.04 -0.93
N ALA A 225 19.26 6.27 -1.37
CA ALA A 225 18.84 6.27 -2.77
C ALA A 225 18.14 7.62 -3.08
N PRO A 226 18.67 8.42 -4.03
CA PRO A 226 18.07 9.69 -4.37
C PRO A 226 16.71 9.47 -5.03
N GLU A 227 15.76 10.35 -4.73
CA GLU A 227 14.42 10.36 -5.33
C GLU A 227 13.62 9.08 -5.10
N ALA A 228 14.03 8.24 -4.14
CA ALA A 228 13.29 7.06 -3.73
C ALA A 228 12.21 7.44 -2.71
N ARG A 229 10.95 7.11 -3.03
CA ARG A 229 9.86 7.20 -2.06
C ARG A 229 10.08 6.21 -0.94
N ILE A 230 9.61 6.53 0.26
CA ILE A 230 9.78 5.69 1.44
C ILE A 230 9.24 4.26 1.25
N GLU A 231 8.12 4.09 0.55
CA GLU A 231 7.57 2.78 0.20
C GLU A 231 8.51 2.02 -0.74
N ASP A 232 9.14 2.71 -1.70
CA ASP A 232 10.10 2.11 -2.63
C ASP A 232 11.36 1.66 -1.89
N VAL A 233 11.82 2.45 -0.90
CA VAL A 233 12.92 2.09 0.01
C VAL A 233 12.59 0.78 0.73
N PHE A 234 11.47 0.71 1.45
CA PHE A 234 11.13 -0.49 2.23
C PHE A 234 10.84 -1.72 1.38
N LYS A 235 10.23 -1.56 0.19
CA LYS A 235 10.04 -2.67 -0.75
C LYS A 235 11.37 -3.22 -1.28
N ARG A 236 12.36 -2.37 -1.55
CA ARG A 236 13.72 -2.81 -1.92
C ARG A 236 14.44 -3.49 -0.77
N VAL A 237 14.31 -2.96 0.45
CA VAL A 237 14.83 -3.61 1.67
C VAL A 237 14.22 -5.00 1.82
N ARG A 238 12.89 -5.14 1.69
CA ARG A 238 12.19 -6.42 1.74
C ARG A 238 12.76 -7.41 0.72
N LEU A 239 12.90 -6.98 -0.53
CA LEU A 239 13.45 -7.80 -1.60
C LEU A 239 14.89 -8.22 -1.29
N ALA A 240 15.76 -7.30 -0.86
CA ALA A 240 17.16 -7.58 -0.60
C ALA A 240 17.37 -8.52 0.60
N VAL A 241 16.65 -8.30 1.70
CA VAL A 241 16.69 -9.15 2.90
C VAL A 241 16.18 -10.55 2.61
N ARG A 242 15.04 -10.68 1.92
CA ARG A 242 14.51 -11.98 1.50
C ARG A 242 15.53 -12.76 0.67
N ARG A 243 16.12 -12.12 -0.33
CA ARG A 243 17.12 -12.75 -1.20
C ARG A 243 18.36 -13.18 -0.45
N SER A 244 18.86 -12.36 0.46
CA SER A 244 20.08 -12.64 1.23
C SER A 244 19.86 -13.74 2.26
N SER A 245 18.66 -13.81 2.83
CA SER A 245 18.24 -14.79 3.82
C SER A 245 17.67 -16.09 3.22
N GLN A 246 17.57 -16.19 1.89
CA GLN A 246 16.90 -17.30 1.20
C GLN A 246 15.46 -17.55 1.70
N GLY A 247 14.72 -16.46 1.92
CA GLY A 247 13.34 -16.52 2.39
C GLY A 247 13.17 -16.80 3.88
N GLN A 248 14.25 -16.90 4.67
CA GLN A 248 14.16 -17.10 6.12
C GLN A 248 13.70 -15.84 6.86
N GLN A 249 13.99 -14.67 6.29
CA GLN A 249 13.57 -13.37 6.81
C GLN A 249 12.92 -12.56 5.68
N ILE A 250 11.65 -12.20 5.84
CA ILE A 250 10.94 -11.31 4.91
C ILE A 250 10.43 -10.12 5.70
N PRO A 251 11.02 -8.93 5.52
CA PRO A 251 10.52 -7.71 6.13
C PRO A 251 9.06 -7.42 5.78
N TRP A 252 8.40 -6.67 6.65
CA TRP A 252 6.98 -6.40 6.53
C TRP A 252 6.68 -4.95 6.85
N GLU A 253 5.72 -4.35 6.14
CA GLU A 253 5.33 -2.97 6.37
C GLU A 253 3.82 -2.78 6.25
N SER A 254 3.32 -1.85 7.07
CA SER A 254 1.97 -1.31 6.99
C SER A 254 2.09 0.20 6.83
N THR A 255 1.34 0.79 5.92
CA THR A 255 1.39 2.23 5.63
C THR A 255 0.00 2.82 5.58
N SER A 256 -0.16 3.97 6.25
CA SER A 256 -1.32 4.86 6.15
C SER A 256 -0.90 6.25 5.65
N LEU A 257 0.28 6.35 5.03
CA LEU A 257 0.81 7.61 4.50
C LEU A 257 -0.10 8.19 3.42
N GLU A 258 -0.23 9.51 3.40
CA GLU A 258 -1.03 10.25 2.42
C GLU A 258 -0.20 11.13 1.50
N GLU A 259 1.06 11.38 1.86
CA GLU A 259 2.01 12.16 1.09
C GLU A 259 3.29 11.35 0.83
N ASP A 260 3.90 11.55 -0.33
CA ASP A 260 5.19 10.96 -0.65
C ASP A 260 6.28 11.59 0.23
N PHE A 261 7.11 10.76 0.87
CA PHE A 261 8.32 11.17 1.56
C PHE A 261 9.56 10.60 0.90
N TYR A 262 10.60 11.43 0.81
CA TYR A 262 11.91 11.09 0.29
C TYR A 262 12.96 11.47 1.34
N PHE A 263 13.85 10.55 1.68
CA PHE A 263 15.03 10.88 2.49
C PHE A 263 15.88 11.93 1.77
N ILE A 264 16.10 11.73 0.47
CA ILE A 264 16.75 12.63 -0.47
C ILE A 264 15.75 12.98 -1.59
N PRO A 265 15.06 14.12 -1.51
CA PRO A 265 14.06 14.50 -2.51
C PRO A 265 14.69 14.87 -3.85
N PRO A 266 13.91 14.79 -4.96
CA PRO A 266 14.34 15.32 -6.25
C PRO A 266 14.59 16.83 -6.16
N ALA A 267 15.54 17.32 -6.97
CA ALA A 267 15.88 18.74 -7.01
C ALA A 267 14.68 19.63 -7.37
N GLU A 268 13.79 19.11 -8.22
CA GLU A 268 12.54 19.77 -8.59
C GLU A 268 11.36 18.80 -8.52
N MET A 269 10.41 19.11 -7.65
CA MET A 269 9.10 18.46 -7.63
C MET A 269 8.24 19.04 -8.76
N ARG A 270 8.43 18.55 -10.00
CA ARG A 270 7.63 18.95 -11.16
C ARG A 270 6.64 17.86 -11.57
N LYS A 271 5.46 18.28 -12.01
CA LYS A 271 4.53 17.37 -12.66
C LYS A 271 5.10 16.94 -14.01
N ARG A 272 5.23 15.63 -14.22
CA ARG A 272 5.69 15.06 -15.49
C ARG A 272 4.66 15.34 -16.60
N SER A 273 5.16 15.59 -17.81
CA SER A 273 4.30 15.74 -18.99
C SER A 273 3.69 14.39 -19.40
N GLN A 274 2.61 14.41 -20.18
CA GLN A 274 2.00 13.16 -20.66
C GLN A 274 3.00 12.34 -21.49
N ASP A 275 3.71 12.97 -22.43
CA ASP A 275 4.72 12.29 -23.27
C ASP A 275 5.86 11.67 -22.43
N GLU A 276 6.23 12.31 -21.33
CA GLU A 276 7.22 11.76 -20.40
C GLU A 276 6.69 10.51 -19.67
N LEU A 277 5.45 10.55 -19.19
CA LEU A 277 4.80 9.39 -18.58
C LEU A 277 4.65 8.23 -19.58
N ASP A 278 4.30 8.54 -20.83
CA ASP A 278 4.13 7.56 -21.89
C ASP A 278 5.46 6.84 -22.21
N ARG A 279 6.57 7.59 -22.29
CA ARG A 279 7.91 7.01 -22.49
C ARG A 279 8.36 6.17 -21.31
N LEU A 280 8.18 6.65 -20.07
CA LEU A 280 8.53 5.89 -18.87
C LEU A 280 7.73 4.60 -18.78
N PHE A 281 6.43 4.66 -19.06
CA PHE A 281 5.57 3.48 -19.12
C PHE A 281 6.03 2.48 -20.18
N ALA A 282 6.35 2.94 -21.39
CA ALA A 282 6.85 2.05 -22.44
C ALA A 282 8.17 1.36 -22.08
N GLN A 283 9.08 2.08 -21.40
CA GLN A 283 10.34 1.53 -20.90
C GLN A 283 10.10 0.45 -19.82
N GLU A 284 9.24 0.75 -18.85
CA GLU A 284 8.88 -0.19 -17.79
C GLU A 284 8.18 -1.43 -18.36
N LEU A 285 7.24 -1.26 -19.29
CA LEU A 285 6.54 -2.35 -19.97
C LEU A 285 7.50 -3.27 -20.72
N ALA A 286 8.49 -2.71 -21.42
CA ALA A 286 9.50 -3.51 -22.11
C ALA A 286 10.36 -4.34 -21.15
N GLN A 287 10.76 -3.75 -20.01
CA GLN A 287 11.51 -4.48 -18.97
C GLN A 287 10.66 -5.55 -18.31
N TRP A 288 9.39 -5.25 -18.02
CA TRP A 288 8.43 -6.21 -17.50
C TRP A 288 8.25 -7.40 -18.44
N GLU A 289 7.96 -7.17 -19.72
CA GLU A 289 7.77 -8.25 -20.68
C GLU A 289 9.04 -9.10 -20.86
N SER A 290 10.22 -8.47 -20.82
CA SER A 290 11.50 -9.19 -20.82
C SER A 290 11.65 -10.07 -19.58
N ALA A 291 11.37 -9.54 -18.39
CA ALA A 291 11.49 -10.28 -17.13
C ALA A 291 10.49 -11.44 -17.05
N ARG A 292 9.24 -11.18 -17.45
CA ARG A 292 8.16 -12.17 -17.51
C ARG A 292 8.49 -13.30 -18.49
N LYS A 293 8.98 -12.97 -19.69
CA LYS A 293 9.32 -13.96 -20.72
C LYS A 293 10.49 -14.85 -20.32
N ALA A 294 11.47 -14.30 -19.58
CA ALA A 294 12.60 -15.08 -19.08
C ALA A 294 12.16 -16.18 -18.09
N ASN A 295 11.08 -15.93 -17.34
CA ASN A 295 10.51 -16.89 -16.38
C ASN A 295 11.54 -17.41 -15.36
N GLU A 296 12.42 -16.52 -14.90
CA GLU A 296 13.47 -16.81 -13.94
C GLU A 296 13.46 -15.78 -12.79
N PRO A 297 13.89 -16.15 -11.56
CA PRO A 297 13.91 -15.22 -10.44
C PRO A 297 14.80 -13.98 -10.68
N GLY A 298 15.94 -14.13 -11.37
CA GLY A 298 16.92 -13.06 -11.57
C GLY A 298 16.34 -11.81 -12.27
N PRO A 299 15.76 -11.96 -13.47
CA PRO A 299 15.12 -10.85 -14.19
C PRO A 299 13.96 -10.19 -13.41
N LEU A 300 13.16 -10.96 -12.68
CA LEU A 300 12.09 -10.42 -11.84
C LEU A 300 12.64 -9.61 -10.65
N VAL A 301 13.71 -10.09 -10.01
CA VAL A 301 14.42 -9.33 -8.96
C VAL A 301 14.99 -8.04 -9.52
N ALA A 302 15.57 -8.05 -10.72
CA ALA A 302 16.08 -6.84 -11.37
C ALA A 302 14.96 -5.84 -11.66
N TYR A 303 13.83 -6.31 -12.18
CA TYR A 303 12.64 -5.49 -12.41
C TYR A 303 12.11 -4.88 -11.10
N LEU A 304 11.94 -5.68 -10.04
CA LEU A 304 11.44 -5.19 -8.75
C LEU A 304 12.42 -4.23 -8.05
N ARG A 305 13.73 -4.34 -8.30
CA ARG A 305 14.70 -3.33 -7.85
C ARG A 305 14.52 -2.02 -8.61
N ALA A 306 14.34 -2.07 -9.93
CA ALA A 306 14.14 -0.87 -10.73
C ALA A 306 12.79 -0.19 -10.45
N TYR A 307 11.73 -0.99 -10.31
CA TYR A 307 10.33 -0.54 -10.20
C TYR A 307 9.59 -1.19 -9.01
N PRO A 308 10.01 -0.94 -7.75
CA PRO A 308 9.42 -1.56 -6.57
C PRO A 308 7.92 -1.25 -6.39
N SER A 309 7.47 -0.07 -6.79
CA SER A 309 6.05 0.30 -6.89
C SER A 309 5.63 0.61 -8.33
N GLY A 310 6.21 -0.11 -9.29
CA GLY A 310 5.87 -0.03 -10.70
C GLY A 310 4.44 -0.46 -11.05
N GLN A 311 4.06 -0.23 -12.29
CA GLN A 311 2.76 -0.59 -12.89
C GLN A 311 2.51 -2.10 -12.91
N PHE A 312 3.55 -2.93 -12.77
CA PHE A 312 3.48 -4.39 -12.76
C PHE A 312 4.13 -5.04 -11.53
N SER A 313 4.40 -4.26 -10.46
CA SER A 313 5.16 -4.75 -9.30
C SER A 313 4.48 -5.89 -8.55
N GLU A 314 3.16 -5.86 -8.38
CA GLU A 314 2.45 -6.94 -7.66
C GLU A 314 2.44 -8.23 -8.49
N LEU A 315 2.26 -8.12 -9.81
CA LEU A 315 2.36 -9.28 -10.71
C LEU A 315 3.77 -9.86 -10.71
N ALA A 316 4.80 -9.00 -10.82
CA ALA A 316 6.19 -9.42 -10.75
C ALA A 316 6.55 -10.10 -9.43
N GLN A 317 6.06 -9.56 -8.31
CA GLN A 317 6.24 -10.15 -6.99
C GLN A 317 5.55 -11.53 -6.90
N THR A 318 4.33 -11.65 -7.42
CA THR A 318 3.57 -12.90 -7.43
C THR A 318 4.27 -13.98 -8.27
N THR A 319 4.75 -13.62 -9.46
CA THR A 319 5.52 -14.55 -10.31
C THR A 319 6.82 -14.97 -9.65
N LEU A 320 7.52 -14.03 -9.00
CA LEU A 320 8.75 -14.32 -8.24
C LEU A 320 8.46 -15.31 -7.09
N ASP A 321 7.36 -15.11 -6.36
CA ASP A 321 6.94 -15.99 -5.27
C ASP A 321 6.68 -17.42 -5.75
N GLN A 322 5.98 -17.57 -6.88
CA GLN A 322 5.71 -18.87 -7.48
C GLN A 322 6.99 -19.58 -7.89
N LEU A 323 7.93 -18.88 -8.54
CA LEU A 323 9.20 -19.45 -8.96
C LEU A 323 10.07 -19.86 -7.78
N LEU A 324 10.14 -19.03 -6.73
CA LEU A 324 10.92 -19.35 -5.53
C LEU A 324 10.29 -20.51 -4.74
N ALA A 325 8.97 -20.57 -4.66
CA ALA A 325 8.28 -21.71 -4.07
C ALA A 325 8.56 -23.02 -4.83
N LYS A 326 8.58 -22.98 -6.17
CA LYS A 326 9.00 -24.13 -7.01
C LYS A 326 10.47 -24.55 -6.75
N GLN A 327 11.31 -23.63 -6.27
CA GLN A 327 12.71 -23.88 -5.87
C GLN A 327 12.86 -24.28 -4.39
N GLY A 328 11.76 -24.48 -3.66
CA GLY A 328 11.77 -24.92 -2.26
C GLY A 328 11.86 -23.79 -1.24
N GLU A 329 11.77 -22.52 -1.65
CA GLU A 329 11.67 -21.42 -0.69
C GLU A 329 10.37 -21.54 0.11
N ARG A 330 10.48 -21.48 1.44
CA ARG A 330 9.31 -21.61 2.32
C ARG A 330 8.39 -20.40 2.14
N LYS A 331 7.13 -20.65 1.77
CA LYS A 331 6.10 -19.61 1.78
C LYS A 331 5.92 -19.12 3.22
N ILE A 332 6.25 -17.85 3.46
CA ILE A 332 5.96 -17.23 4.75
C ILE A 332 4.45 -17.04 4.83
N SER A 333 3.84 -17.76 5.76
CA SER A 333 2.47 -17.48 6.14
C SER A 333 2.46 -16.23 6.99
N ILE A 334 1.73 -15.21 6.55
CA ILE A 334 1.31 -14.14 7.46
C ILE A 334 0.50 -14.85 8.54
N ALA A 335 0.91 -14.73 9.81
CA ALA A 335 0.15 -15.33 10.89
C ALA A 335 -1.26 -14.73 10.86
N ASN A 336 -2.28 -15.52 10.49
CA ASN A 336 -3.64 -15.00 10.40
C ASN A 336 -4.11 -14.61 11.81
N THR A 337 -4.35 -13.33 12.01
CA THR A 337 -4.61 -12.75 13.32
C THR A 337 -6.10 -12.47 13.52
N GLU A 338 -6.98 -13.40 13.17
CA GLU A 338 -8.44 -13.23 13.32
C GLU A 338 -8.85 -12.84 14.74
N LYS A 339 -8.05 -13.22 15.74
CA LYS A 339 -8.27 -12.91 17.16
C LYS A 339 -7.49 -11.69 17.68
N ASN A 340 -6.67 -11.04 16.85
CA ASN A 340 -5.88 -9.89 17.27
C ASN A 340 -6.71 -8.61 17.17
N PRO A 341 -7.04 -7.95 18.29
CA PRO A 341 -7.85 -6.74 18.27
C PRO A 341 -7.09 -5.50 17.80
N PHE A 342 -5.76 -5.55 17.72
CA PHE A 342 -4.89 -4.43 17.33
C PHE A 342 -4.64 -4.34 15.84
N THR A 343 -5.24 -5.21 15.03
CA THR A 343 -5.18 -5.10 13.57
C THR A 343 -6.51 -5.43 12.93
N LYS A 344 -6.86 -4.70 11.86
CA LYS A 344 -7.91 -5.10 10.93
C LYS A 344 -7.45 -6.25 10.03
N GLY A 345 -6.19 -6.65 10.11
CA GLY A 345 -5.62 -7.83 9.48
C GLY A 345 -5.18 -7.59 8.05
N THR A 346 -4.40 -8.54 7.55
CA THR A 346 -3.96 -8.60 6.15
C THR A 346 -4.37 -9.93 5.55
N ALA A 347 -4.70 -9.93 4.25
CA ALA A 347 -5.04 -11.16 3.56
C ALA A 347 -4.37 -11.21 2.18
N SER A 348 -3.76 -12.35 1.88
CA SER A 348 -3.26 -12.66 0.54
C SER A 348 -4.42 -12.82 -0.45
N ALA A 349 -4.17 -12.48 -1.71
CA ALA A 349 -5.12 -12.70 -2.80
C ALA A 349 -5.61 -14.16 -2.82
N GLY A 350 -6.89 -14.35 -3.17
CA GLY A 350 -7.43 -15.70 -3.33
C GLY A 350 -6.81 -16.40 -4.56
N GLU A 351 -6.69 -17.72 -4.47
CA GLU A 351 -6.16 -18.55 -5.56
C GLU A 351 -7.32 -19.12 -6.39
N PHE A 352 -7.19 -19.12 -7.71
CA PHE A 352 -8.15 -19.72 -8.63
C PHE A 352 -7.98 -21.24 -8.67
N ARG A 353 -9.08 -21.97 -8.88
CA ARG A 353 -9.09 -23.42 -9.12
C ARG A 353 -9.85 -23.74 -10.39
N VAL A 354 -9.40 -24.77 -11.11
CA VAL A 354 -10.12 -25.26 -12.28
C VAL A 354 -11.50 -25.75 -11.85
N GLY A 355 -12.54 -25.28 -12.52
CA GLY A 355 -13.94 -25.57 -12.17
C GLY A 355 -14.60 -24.53 -11.27
N ASP A 356 -13.86 -23.56 -10.71
CA ASP A 356 -14.43 -22.45 -9.94
C ASP A 356 -15.54 -21.78 -10.76
N ARG A 357 -16.72 -21.65 -10.17
CA ARG A 357 -17.91 -21.10 -10.81
C ARG A 357 -18.43 -19.90 -10.03
N TYR A 358 -18.47 -18.75 -10.68
CA TYR A 358 -18.96 -17.49 -10.12
C TYR A 358 -20.21 -17.06 -10.88
N LEU A 359 -21.35 -16.99 -10.20
CA LEU A 359 -22.57 -16.40 -10.73
C LEU A 359 -22.65 -14.94 -10.25
N TYR A 360 -22.74 -14.00 -11.18
CA TYR A 360 -22.88 -12.58 -10.89
C TYR A 360 -24.18 -12.03 -11.46
N ARG A 361 -24.83 -11.17 -10.69
CA ARG A 361 -25.85 -10.25 -11.20
C ARG A 361 -25.26 -8.86 -11.38
N VAL A 362 -25.82 -8.11 -12.33
CA VAL A 362 -25.48 -6.72 -12.59
C VAL A 362 -26.71 -5.86 -12.40
N ILE A 363 -26.56 -4.81 -11.62
CA ILE A 363 -27.60 -3.87 -11.25
C ILE A 363 -27.16 -2.49 -11.70
N ASP A 364 -28.05 -1.67 -12.23
CA ASP A 364 -27.78 -0.26 -12.45
C ASP A 364 -27.88 0.51 -11.10
N LEU A 365 -26.81 1.21 -10.73
CA LEU A 365 -26.65 1.91 -9.45
C LEU A 365 -27.62 3.09 -9.27
N LEU A 366 -28.15 3.66 -10.36
CA LEU A 366 -29.05 4.81 -10.29
C LEU A 366 -30.51 4.39 -10.15
N THR A 367 -30.89 3.32 -10.84
CA THR A 367 -32.28 2.84 -10.92
C THR A 367 -32.57 1.64 -10.02
N GLY A 368 -31.54 0.90 -9.62
CA GLY A 368 -31.68 -0.36 -8.88
C GLY A 368 -32.16 -1.54 -9.73
N ILE A 369 -32.29 -1.36 -11.06
CA ILE A 369 -32.78 -2.40 -11.96
C ILE A 369 -31.67 -3.40 -12.26
N GLN A 370 -31.95 -4.69 -12.07
CA GLN A 370 -31.06 -5.77 -12.52
C GLN A 370 -31.08 -5.83 -14.05
N SER A 371 -29.92 -5.60 -14.67
CA SER A 371 -29.78 -5.53 -16.12
C SER A 371 -29.37 -6.86 -16.74
N ARG A 372 -28.55 -7.66 -16.05
CA ARG A 372 -28.11 -8.98 -16.52
C ARG A 372 -27.63 -9.88 -15.40
N GLU A 373 -27.57 -11.17 -15.68
CA GLU A 373 -26.92 -12.18 -14.85
C GLU A 373 -26.01 -13.03 -15.74
N PHE A 374 -24.83 -13.41 -15.26
CA PHE A 374 -23.89 -14.19 -16.04
C PHE A 374 -23.00 -15.07 -15.14
N THR A 375 -22.55 -16.19 -15.70
CA THR A 375 -21.65 -17.14 -15.03
C THR A 375 -20.25 -17.09 -15.62
N ARG A 376 -19.24 -17.10 -14.76
CA ARG A 376 -17.84 -17.34 -15.12
C ARG A 376 -17.41 -18.69 -14.55
N VAL A 377 -16.88 -19.56 -15.41
CA VAL A 377 -16.30 -20.84 -15.02
C VAL A 377 -14.83 -20.81 -15.36
N VAL A 378 -13.94 -21.07 -14.39
CA VAL A 378 -12.53 -21.30 -14.66
C VAL A 378 -12.41 -22.63 -15.39
N THR A 379 -11.99 -22.58 -16.65
CA THR A 379 -11.86 -23.77 -17.50
C THR A 379 -10.43 -24.29 -17.56
N GLU A 380 -9.45 -23.42 -17.41
CA GLU A 380 -8.02 -23.76 -17.45
C GLU A 380 -7.21 -22.73 -16.66
N ILE A 381 -6.12 -23.17 -16.05
CA ILE A 381 -5.12 -22.33 -15.39
C ILE A 381 -3.76 -22.72 -15.94
N THR A 382 -3.01 -21.75 -16.46
CA THR A 382 -1.62 -21.91 -16.87
C THR A 382 -0.69 -21.27 -15.84
N ASP A 383 0.63 -21.30 -16.07
CA ASP A 383 1.57 -20.59 -15.20
C ASP A 383 1.34 -19.07 -15.13
N ASN A 384 0.68 -18.46 -16.14
CA ASN A 384 0.54 -17.01 -16.26
C ASN A 384 -0.91 -16.51 -16.35
N GLU A 385 -1.85 -17.39 -16.68
CA GLU A 385 -3.20 -16.98 -17.07
C GLU A 385 -4.28 -17.89 -16.44
N VAL A 386 -5.42 -17.29 -16.15
CA VAL A 386 -6.65 -17.98 -15.78
C VAL A 386 -7.66 -17.78 -16.90
N ILE A 387 -8.10 -18.90 -17.47
CA ILE A 387 -8.95 -18.93 -18.66
C ILE A 387 -10.36 -19.26 -18.21
N PHE A 388 -11.30 -18.37 -18.53
CA PHE A 388 -12.70 -18.51 -18.19
C PHE A 388 -13.53 -18.86 -19.42
N ASN A 389 -14.55 -19.69 -19.22
CA ASN A 389 -15.57 -20.00 -20.22
C ASN A 389 -14.94 -20.40 -21.58
N LYS A 390 -13.93 -21.28 -21.56
CA LYS A 390 -13.20 -21.77 -22.74
C LYS A 390 -12.56 -20.65 -23.58
N GLY A 391 -12.01 -19.63 -22.91
CA GLY A 391 -11.27 -18.54 -23.54
C GLY A 391 -12.12 -17.35 -23.97
N ALA A 392 -13.39 -17.30 -23.58
CA ALA A 392 -14.21 -16.09 -23.76
C ALA A 392 -13.68 -14.93 -22.92
N GLU A 393 -13.16 -15.22 -21.73
CA GLU A 393 -12.47 -14.27 -20.86
C GLU A 393 -11.13 -14.85 -20.40
N ILE A 394 -10.11 -14.00 -20.30
CA ILE A 394 -8.77 -14.38 -19.84
C ILE A 394 -8.31 -13.33 -18.84
N THR A 395 -7.75 -13.77 -17.72
CA THR A 395 -7.06 -12.92 -16.76
C THR A 395 -5.63 -13.40 -16.56
N ASP A 396 -4.79 -12.58 -15.93
CA ASP A 396 -3.57 -13.11 -15.31
C ASP A 396 -3.90 -13.92 -14.04
N ILE A 397 -2.86 -14.45 -13.40
CA ILE A 397 -2.95 -15.22 -12.14
C ILE A 397 -3.52 -14.44 -10.94
N LEU A 398 -3.50 -13.10 -10.96
CA LEU A 398 -4.10 -12.25 -9.92
C LEU A 398 -5.55 -11.85 -10.26
N GLY A 399 -6.07 -12.29 -11.42
CA GLY A 399 -7.42 -11.96 -11.87
C GLY A 399 -7.50 -10.67 -12.69
N ASN A 400 -6.38 -10.02 -13.02
CA ASN A 400 -6.38 -8.82 -13.85
C ASN A 400 -6.81 -9.15 -15.28
N PRO A 401 -7.84 -8.50 -15.85
CA PRO A 401 -8.36 -8.91 -17.15
C PRO A 401 -7.35 -8.66 -18.28
N ARG A 402 -7.18 -9.65 -19.16
CA ARG A 402 -6.41 -9.58 -20.41
C ARG A 402 -7.29 -9.64 -21.64
N LYS A 403 -8.40 -10.37 -21.54
CA LYS A 403 -9.46 -10.45 -22.56
C LYS A 403 -10.82 -10.47 -21.88
N LEU A 404 -11.75 -9.65 -22.39
CA LEU A 404 -13.13 -9.59 -21.92
C LEU A 404 -14.07 -10.31 -22.90
N ALA A 405 -15.24 -10.73 -22.41
CA ALA A 405 -16.25 -11.45 -23.21
C ALA A 405 -16.78 -10.63 -24.40
N ASN A 406 -16.70 -9.30 -24.33
CA ASN A 406 -17.07 -8.39 -25.42
C ASN A 406 -15.95 -8.19 -26.46
N GLY A 407 -14.87 -8.98 -26.40
CA GLY A 407 -13.77 -8.94 -27.36
C GLY A 407 -12.70 -7.88 -27.07
N ARG A 408 -12.87 -7.03 -26.04
CA ARG A 408 -11.82 -6.08 -25.64
C ARG A 408 -10.58 -6.82 -25.14
N ILE A 409 -9.42 -6.39 -25.61
CA ILE A 409 -8.11 -6.86 -25.16
C ILE A 409 -7.47 -5.78 -24.30
N LEU A 410 -6.92 -6.20 -23.17
CA LEU A 410 -6.24 -5.31 -22.23
C LEU A 410 -4.77 -5.70 -22.17
N GLY A 411 -3.90 -4.69 -22.22
CA GLY A 411 -2.49 -4.84 -21.89
C GLY A 411 -2.30 -5.28 -20.42
N PRO A 412 -1.05 -5.57 -20.02
CA PRO A 412 -0.76 -5.90 -18.62
C PRO A 412 -1.28 -4.78 -17.73
N ASN A 413 -2.01 -5.14 -16.68
CA ASN A 413 -2.62 -4.19 -15.76
C ASN A 413 -2.65 -4.75 -14.34
N GLN A 414 -2.75 -3.86 -13.37
CA GLN A 414 -2.68 -4.13 -11.94
C GLN A 414 -3.95 -3.61 -11.28
N THR A 415 -5.09 -4.21 -11.62
CA THR A 415 -6.36 -3.92 -10.96
C THR A 415 -6.41 -4.54 -9.57
N TYR A 416 -5.87 -5.73 -9.42
CA TYR A 416 -5.82 -6.51 -8.19
C TYR A 416 -4.39 -6.56 -7.65
N ALA A 417 -4.28 -6.60 -6.32
CA ALA A 417 -3.02 -6.74 -5.59
C ALA A 417 -2.82 -8.20 -5.13
N SER A 418 -1.57 -8.58 -4.86
CA SER A 418 -1.25 -9.93 -4.32
C SER A 418 -1.63 -10.08 -2.85
N GLU A 419 -1.85 -8.94 -2.18
CA GLU A 419 -2.15 -8.85 -0.75
C GLU A 419 -2.94 -7.57 -0.47
N TYR A 420 -3.84 -7.63 0.50
CA TYR A 420 -4.69 -6.52 0.94
C TYR A 420 -4.51 -6.23 2.43
N SER A 421 -4.18 -4.99 2.73
CA SER A 421 -4.07 -4.41 4.07
C SER A 421 -4.60 -2.97 4.02
N LEU A 422 -5.12 -2.47 5.15
CA LEU A 422 -5.63 -1.09 5.19
C LEU A 422 -4.53 -0.08 4.81
N GLY A 423 -4.91 0.94 4.05
CA GLY A 423 -4.00 1.99 3.61
C GLY A 423 -3.14 1.63 2.40
N LYS A 424 -3.03 0.34 2.01
CA LYS A 424 -2.27 -0.07 0.83
C LYS A 424 -2.74 0.66 -0.42
N THR A 425 -1.80 1.22 -1.17
CA THR A 425 -2.02 1.89 -2.45
C THR A 425 -1.22 1.25 -3.57
N TRP A 426 -1.76 1.27 -4.78
CA TRP A 426 -1.04 0.94 -6.00
C TRP A 426 -1.64 1.69 -7.19
N SER A 427 -0.96 1.67 -8.33
CA SER A 427 -1.45 2.27 -9.57
C SER A 427 -1.34 1.29 -10.72
N THR A 428 -2.12 1.55 -11.77
CA THR A 428 -1.99 0.84 -13.02
C THR A 428 -2.19 1.78 -14.20
N ARG A 429 -1.41 1.54 -15.23
CA ARG A 429 -1.52 2.14 -16.53
C ARG A 429 -1.47 1.05 -17.58
N PHE A 430 -2.39 1.06 -18.54
CA PHE A 430 -2.44 0.04 -19.58
C PHE A 430 -3.23 0.51 -20.79
N GLU A 431 -2.91 -0.08 -21.94
CA GLU A 431 -3.67 0.09 -23.17
C GLU A 431 -4.84 -0.90 -23.21
N THR A 432 -5.98 -0.45 -23.71
CA THR A 432 -7.11 -1.30 -24.10
C THR A 432 -7.29 -1.20 -25.61
N THR A 433 -7.36 -2.34 -26.29
CA THR A 433 -7.77 -2.46 -27.69
C THR A 433 -9.23 -2.90 -27.76
N TYR A 434 -10.02 -2.21 -28.58
CA TYR A 434 -11.43 -2.52 -28.83
C TYR A 434 -11.60 -3.43 -30.04
N PRO A 435 -12.76 -4.10 -30.19
CA PRO A 435 -13.03 -4.97 -31.34
C PRO A 435 -12.90 -4.29 -32.70
N ASP A 436 -13.11 -2.97 -32.77
CA ASP A 436 -12.94 -2.16 -33.98
C ASP A 436 -11.48 -1.76 -34.27
N GLY A 437 -10.53 -2.23 -33.46
CA GLY A 437 -9.11 -1.93 -33.56
C GLY A 437 -8.69 -0.61 -32.93
N THR A 438 -9.63 0.22 -32.44
CA THR A 438 -9.27 1.45 -31.74
C THR A 438 -8.60 1.13 -30.39
N THR A 439 -7.76 2.05 -29.91
CA THR A 439 -7.09 1.89 -28.62
C THR A 439 -7.39 3.06 -27.68
N SER A 440 -7.29 2.81 -26.37
CA SER A 440 -7.33 3.86 -25.36
C SER A 440 -6.43 3.49 -24.19
N VAL A 441 -5.70 4.46 -23.64
CA VAL A 441 -4.92 4.26 -22.43
C VAL A 441 -5.77 4.56 -21.21
N ILE A 442 -5.71 3.69 -20.20
CA ILE A 442 -6.35 3.87 -18.91
C ILE A 442 -5.26 4.05 -17.86
N GLU A 443 -5.46 5.03 -16.98
CA GLU A 443 -4.66 5.25 -15.78
C GLU A 443 -5.59 5.19 -14.57
N ARG A 444 -5.21 4.44 -13.54
CA ARG A 444 -5.96 4.33 -12.29
C ARG A 444 -5.02 4.22 -11.10
N GLU A 445 -5.47 4.77 -9.99
CA GLU A 445 -4.93 4.58 -8.65
C GLU A 445 -5.92 3.77 -7.82
N PHE A 446 -5.42 3.07 -6.82
CA PHE A 446 -6.19 2.22 -5.92
C PHE A 446 -5.75 2.46 -4.49
N LYS A 447 -6.69 2.42 -3.55
CA LYS A 447 -6.44 2.46 -2.10
C LYS A 447 -7.38 1.51 -1.36
N VAL A 448 -6.84 0.69 -0.46
CA VAL A 448 -7.66 -0.06 0.51
C VAL A 448 -8.10 0.92 1.61
N VAL A 449 -9.38 1.28 1.61
CA VAL A 449 -9.91 2.34 2.49
C VAL A 449 -10.60 1.82 3.74
N ALA A 450 -11.11 0.59 3.72
CA ALA A 450 -11.81 0.02 4.86
C ALA A 450 -11.79 -1.51 4.85
N LYS A 451 -12.06 -2.10 6.02
CA LYS A 451 -12.47 -3.50 6.17
C LYS A 451 -13.88 -3.50 6.77
N GLU A 452 -14.82 -4.08 6.05
CA GLU A 452 -16.24 -4.02 6.36
C GLU A 452 -16.96 -5.30 5.94
N ALA A 453 -18.04 -5.63 6.64
CA ALA A 453 -18.94 -6.69 6.23
C ALA A 453 -19.92 -6.18 5.18
N ILE A 454 -20.07 -6.89 4.08
CA ILE A 454 -21.11 -6.65 3.09
C ILE A 454 -21.98 -7.88 2.87
N THR A 455 -23.24 -7.66 2.54
CA THR A 455 -24.19 -8.72 2.19
C THR A 455 -24.55 -8.63 0.71
N VAL A 456 -24.39 -9.74 0.01
CA VAL A 456 -24.81 -9.97 -1.38
C VAL A 456 -25.67 -11.24 -1.41
N PRO A 457 -26.30 -11.63 -2.53
CA PRO A 457 -27.12 -12.84 -2.53
C PRO A 457 -26.35 -14.13 -2.18
N ALA A 458 -25.03 -14.16 -2.43
CA ALA A 458 -24.17 -15.27 -2.01
C ALA A 458 -23.93 -15.36 -0.48
N GLY A 459 -24.37 -14.37 0.30
CA GLY A 459 -24.20 -14.31 1.76
C GLY A 459 -23.49 -13.05 2.24
N THR A 460 -23.08 -13.07 3.51
CA THR A 460 -22.34 -11.98 4.16
C THR A 460 -20.85 -12.30 4.21
N PHE A 461 -20.02 -11.34 3.81
CA PHE A 461 -18.58 -11.47 3.73
C PHE A 461 -17.89 -10.30 4.43
N ASP A 462 -16.90 -10.60 5.27
CA ASP A 462 -15.91 -9.61 5.67
C ASP A 462 -14.99 -9.32 4.48
N THR A 463 -14.92 -8.06 4.09
CA THR A 463 -14.25 -7.63 2.86
C THR A 463 -13.33 -6.45 3.09
N PHE A 464 -12.29 -6.36 2.27
CA PHE A 464 -11.56 -5.12 2.06
C PHE A 464 -12.27 -4.29 1.00
N ARG A 465 -12.65 -3.07 1.35
CA ARG A 465 -13.18 -2.07 0.42
C ARG A 465 -12.03 -1.30 -0.20
N ILE A 466 -11.93 -1.37 -1.52
CA ILE A 466 -10.90 -0.73 -2.32
C ILE A 466 -11.57 0.33 -3.18
N GLU A 467 -11.10 1.55 -3.09
CA GLU A 467 -11.51 2.62 -3.98
C GLU A 467 -10.48 2.78 -5.09
N SER A 468 -10.96 3.09 -6.29
CA SER A 468 -10.12 3.38 -7.44
C SER A 468 -10.61 4.60 -8.18
N PHE A 469 -9.66 5.47 -8.50
CA PHE A 469 -9.89 6.71 -9.24
C PHE A 469 -8.99 6.74 -10.46
N GLY A 470 -9.51 7.20 -11.58
CA GLY A 470 -8.72 7.22 -12.79
C GLY A 470 -9.38 7.93 -13.96
N ARG A 471 -8.74 7.77 -15.11
CA ARG A 471 -9.13 8.43 -16.36
C ARG A 471 -8.77 7.57 -17.55
N ARG A 472 -9.52 7.76 -18.62
CA ARG A 472 -9.20 7.22 -19.94
C ARG A 472 -8.58 8.34 -20.79
N LEU A 473 -7.31 8.22 -21.15
CA LEU A 473 -6.62 9.23 -21.96
C LEU A 473 -7.23 9.29 -23.36
N GLY A 474 -7.32 10.50 -23.92
CA GLY A 474 -8.00 10.77 -25.19
C GLY A 474 -9.54 10.83 -25.07
N PHE A 475 -10.10 10.39 -23.94
CA PHE A 475 -11.54 10.45 -23.66
C PHE A 475 -11.79 11.37 -22.47
N SER A 476 -12.90 12.11 -22.48
CA SER A 476 -13.25 13.02 -21.39
C SER A 476 -13.92 12.29 -20.21
N THR A 477 -13.53 11.04 -19.94
CA THR A 477 -14.19 10.14 -18.97
C THR A 477 -13.35 9.96 -17.71
N ARG A 478 -13.96 10.26 -16.56
CA ARG A 478 -13.47 9.92 -15.22
C ARG A 478 -13.98 8.54 -14.82
N ILE A 479 -13.13 7.79 -14.15
CA ILE A 479 -13.39 6.41 -13.68
C ILE A 479 -13.36 6.43 -12.16
N GLU A 480 -14.44 6.01 -11.53
CA GLU A 480 -14.62 5.91 -10.08
C GLU A 480 -15.17 4.53 -9.76
N HIS A 481 -14.33 3.64 -9.26
CA HIS A 481 -14.69 2.26 -8.99
C HIS A 481 -14.55 1.93 -7.51
N THR A 482 -15.39 1.02 -7.03
CA THR A 482 -15.26 0.46 -5.68
C THR A 482 -15.32 -1.05 -5.76
N TYR A 483 -14.36 -1.74 -5.15
CA TYR A 483 -14.27 -3.19 -5.11
C TYR A 483 -14.40 -3.66 -3.67
N TRP A 484 -15.13 -4.74 -3.46
CA TRP A 484 -15.16 -5.45 -2.18
C TRP A 484 -14.56 -6.83 -2.39
N MET A 485 -13.38 -7.04 -1.83
CA MET A 485 -12.65 -8.30 -1.95
C MET A 485 -12.75 -9.06 -0.63
N ALA A 486 -12.97 -10.38 -0.68
CA ALA A 486 -12.82 -11.27 0.46
C ALA A 486 -11.64 -12.23 0.20
N PRO A 487 -10.38 -11.72 0.25
CA PRO A 487 -9.21 -12.53 -0.06
C PRO A 487 -9.12 -13.73 0.91
N GLY A 488 -8.63 -14.87 0.44
CA GLY A 488 -8.64 -16.13 1.18
C GLY A 488 -9.97 -16.91 1.16
N LYS A 489 -11.10 -16.25 0.83
CA LYS A 489 -12.40 -16.94 0.61
C LYS A 489 -12.70 -17.10 -0.87
N ILE A 490 -12.60 -16.01 -1.63
CA ILE A 490 -12.97 -15.97 -3.05
C ILE A 490 -11.91 -15.15 -3.81
N ALA A 491 -11.37 -15.72 -4.90
CA ALA A 491 -10.33 -15.12 -5.73
C ALA A 491 -10.80 -13.92 -6.61
N ARG A 492 -12.04 -13.46 -6.43
CA ARG A 492 -12.65 -12.36 -7.18
C ARG A 492 -13.46 -11.46 -6.25
N HIS A 493 -13.86 -10.31 -6.77
CA HIS A 493 -14.69 -9.36 -6.06
C HIS A 493 -16.03 -9.99 -5.63
N ILE A 494 -16.41 -9.78 -4.38
CA ILE A 494 -17.74 -10.10 -3.85
C ILE A 494 -18.77 -9.11 -4.42
N ALA A 495 -18.38 -7.84 -4.49
CA ALA A 495 -19.11 -6.79 -5.18
C ALA A 495 -18.16 -5.82 -5.88
N TYR A 496 -18.64 -5.17 -6.93
CA TYR A 496 -17.90 -4.17 -7.70
C TYR A 496 -18.84 -3.09 -8.22
N ASN A 497 -18.58 -1.84 -7.86
CA ASN A 497 -19.27 -0.68 -8.41
C ASN A 497 -18.40 -0.04 -9.49
N ALA A 498 -18.98 0.19 -10.66
CA ALA A 498 -18.38 0.84 -11.82
C ALA A 498 -19.12 2.15 -12.10
N MET A 499 -18.52 3.27 -11.72
CA MET A 499 -19.04 4.60 -12.03
C MET A 499 -18.11 5.30 -13.01
N GLU A 500 -18.57 5.55 -14.23
CA GLU A 500 -17.83 6.31 -15.24
C GLU A 500 -18.64 7.52 -15.68
N ARG A 501 -18.01 8.70 -15.71
CA ARG A 501 -18.67 9.98 -16.03
C ARG A 501 -17.89 10.77 -17.06
N ARG A 502 -18.57 11.38 -18.01
CA ARG A 502 -17.97 12.36 -18.93
C ARG A 502 -17.77 13.72 -18.24
N ARG A 503 -16.98 14.60 -18.85
CA ARG A 503 -16.75 15.99 -18.36
C ARG A 503 -18.03 16.81 -18.17
N ASN A 504 -19.09 16.53 -18.94
CA ASN A 504 -20.40 17.18 -18.80
C ASN A 504 -21.28 16.51 -17.72
N PHE A 505 -20.69 15.68 -16.85
CA PHE A 505 -21.35 14.93 -15.78
C PHE A 505 -22.35 13.87 -16.22
N SER A 506 -22.49 13.57 -17.51
CA SER A 506 -23.31 12.45 -17.96
C SER A 506 -22.65 11.12 -17.61
N PHE A 507 -23.41 10.19 -17.06
CA PHE A 507 -22.96 8.83 -16.78
C PHE A 507 -22.73 8.04 -18.07
N VAL A 508 -21.60 7.34 -18.13
CA VAL A 508 -21.22 6.38 -19.18
C VAL A 508 -21.45 4.96 -18.68
N ASN A 509 -21.18 4.73 -17.40
CA ASN A 509 -21.35 3.45 -16.73
C ASN A 509 -21.77 3.69 -15.28
N THR A 510 -22.74 2.90 -14.83
CA THR A 510 -23.36 2.94 -13.50
C THR A 510 -23.62 1.52 -13.00
N GLU A 511 -22.79 0.54 -13.36
CA GLU A 511 -23.04 -0.86 -13.03
C GLU A 511 -22.55 -1.24 -11.62
N ARG A 512 -23.32 -2.07 -10.93
CA ARG A 512 -22.93 -2.82 -9.74
C ARG A 512 -22.99 -4.30 -10.01
N PHE A 513 -21.89 -4.98 -9.81
CA PHE A 513 -21.78 -6.43 -9.88
C PHE A 513 -21.88 -6.99 -8.47
N GLU A 514 -22.69 -8.02 -8.28
CA GLU A 514 -22.81 -8.73 -7.00
C GLU A 514 -22.72 -10.23 -7.21
N LEU A 515 -21.93 -10.89 -6.37
CA LEU A 515 -21.84 -12.33 -6.36
C LEU A 515 -23.17 -12.91 -5.87
N VAL A 516 -23.80 -13.72 -6.73
CA VAL A 516 -25.04 -14.44 -6.44
C VAL A 516 -24.74 -15.80 -5.82
N SER A 517 -23.75 -16.50 -6.37
CA SER A 517 -23.24 -17.74 -5.80
C SER A 517 -21.80 -18.00 -6.24
N PHE A 518 -21.07 -18.74 -5.42
CA PHE A 518 -19.75 -19.28 -5.75
C PHE A 518 -19.74 -20.78 -5.47
N THR A 519 -19.30 -21.57 -6.44
CA THR A 519 -19.06 -23.00 -6.28
C THR A 519 -17.58 -23.25 -6.54
N PRO A 520 -16.81 -23.71 -5.55
CA PRO A 520 -15.39 -23.97 -5.74
C PRO A 520 -15.19 -25.12 -6.71
N GLY A 521 -14.15 -24.98 -7.53
CA GLY A 521 -13.63 -26.04 -8.39
C GLY A 521 -12.89 -27.11 -7.60
N SER A 522 -12.67 -28.23 -8.28
CA SER A 522 -11.89 -29.38 -7.79
C SER A 522 -10.40 -29.10 -7.76
#